data_AF-A0A258RZP6-F1
#
_entry.id   AF-A0A258RZP6-F1
#
_cell.length_a   1.000
_cell.length_b   1.000
_cell.length_c   1.000
_cell.angle_alpha   90.00
_cell.angle_beta   90.00
_cell.angle_gamma   90.00
#
_symmetry.space_group_name_H-M   'P 1'
#
loop_
_entity.id
_entity.type
_entity.pdbx_description
1 polymer ?
#
loop_
_entity_poly.entity_id
_entity_poly.type
_entity_poly.pdbx_seq_one_letter_code
_entity_poly.pdbx_strand_id
1 'polypeptide(L)'
;MMPRAVIGPVMAMARPSRPPAESDLVRRAAGELSADLSASRKAGMIAARVAEAVIADVDRSDVTHIGTMLKALVNDPVAQLAIDPAIATAELLAVFRHDRMAARGWRYPSPTEVSTDLSQALESLTLALAARYRRYL
;
A
#
# COMPACT_ATOMS: atom_id res chain seq x y z
N MET A 1 28.24 -51.91 12.78
CA MET A 1 27.37 -52.03 11.59
C MET A 1 26.09 -51.26 11.90
N MET A 2 25.98 -50.00 11.43
CA MET A 2 24.78 -49.15 11.51
C MET A 2 24.72 -48.30 10.23
N PRO A 3 23.55 -48.12 9.60
CA PRO A 3 23.46 -47.70 8.20
C PRO A 3 23.54 -46.18 8.00
N ARG A 4 24.07 -45.83 6.83
CA ARG A 4 24.26 -44.50 6.25
C ARG A 4 22.97 -43.67 6.27
N ALA A 5 23.01 -42.51 6.91
CA ALA A 5 22.01 -41.47 6.70
C ALA A 5 22.22 -40.86 5.30
N VAL A 6 21.21 -41.03 4.45
CA VAL A 6 21.09 -40.39 3.14
C VAL A 6 20.95 -38.89 3.36
N ILE A 7 22.04 -38.14 3.20
CA ILE A 7 21.97 -36.69 3.04
C ILE A 7 21.53 -36.44 1.60
N GLY A 8 20.22 -36.40 1.39
CA GLY A 8 19.64 -35.95 0.13
C GLY A 8 20.08 -34.51 -0.16
N PRO A 9 20.06 -34.08 -1.43
CA PRO A 9 20.45 -32.73 -1.79
C PRO A 9 19.50 -31.78 -1.06
N VAL A 10 20.06 -30.93 -0.20
CA VAL A 10 19.38 -29.72 0.24
C VAL A 10 19.10 -28.97 -1.05
N MET A 11 17.87 -29.10 -1.56
CA MET A 11 17.32 -28.21 -2.56
C MET A 11 17.64 -26.82 -2.04
N ALA A 12 18.60 -26.17 -2.68
CA ALA A 12 18.79 -24.74 -2.58
C ALA A 12 17.45 -24.17 -3.03
N MET A 13 16.55 -23.96 -2.07
CA MET A 13 15.33 -23.18 -2.26
C MET A 13 15.86 -21.86 -2.74
N ALA A 14 15.83 -21.66 -4.07
CA ALA A 14 16.06 -20.38 -4.69
C ALA A 14 15.15 -19.44 -3.92
N ARG A 15 15.71 -18.64 -3.02
CA ARG A 15 14.96 -17.60 -2.33
C ARG A 15 14.32 -16.82 -3.46
N PRO A 16 12.99 -16.77 -3.55
CA PRO A 16 12.36 -16.13 -4.68
C PRO A 16 12.90 -14.70 -4.71
N SER A 17 13.49 -14.33 -5.83
CA SER A 17 13.95 -12.98 -6.13
C SER A 17 12.73 -12.05 -6.10
N ARG A 18 12.25 -11.66 -4.92
CA ARG A 18 11.20 -10.65 -4.76
C ARG A 18 11.91 -9.33 -4.58
N PRO A 19 12.12 -8.59 -5.69
CA PRO A 19 11.20 -7.48 -6.00
C PRO A 19 11.09 -7.13 -7.51
N PRO A 20 9.92 -7.34 -8.14
CA PRO A 20 9.43 -6.39 -9.17
C PRO A 20 7.92 -6.05 -9.10
N ALA A 21 7.18 -6.60 -8.13
CA ALA A 21 5.71 -6.50 -8.08
C ALA A 21 5.19 -5.05 -8.03
N GLU A 22 5.71 -4.21 -7.14
CA GLU A 22 5.28 -2.81 -7.04
C GLU A 22 5.56 -2.03 -8.33
N SER A 23 6.76 -2.12 -8.90
CA SER A 23 7.09 -1.38 -10.13
C SER A 23 6.22 -1.80 -11.31
N ASP A 24 5.93 -3.10 -11.42
CA ASP A 24 5.08 -3.61 -12.48
C ASP A 24 3.61 -3.19 -12.27
N LEU A 25 3.13 -3.17 -11.02
CA LEU A 25 1.80 -2.67 -10.69
C LEU A 25 1.66 -1.17 -10.93
N VAL A 26 2.67 -0.36 -10.57
CA VAL A 26 2.70 1.08 -10.83
C VAL A 26 2.69 1.34 -12.34
N ARG A 27 3.48 0.60 -13.13
CA ARG A 27 3.47 0.72 -14.59
C ARG A 27 2.16 0.26 -15.21
N ARG A 28 1.54 -0.82 -14.72
CA ARG A 28 0.21 -1.28 -15.16
C ARG A 28 -0.85 -0.22 -14.87
N ALA A 29 -0.91 0.29 -13.65
CA ALA A 29 -1.82 1.38 -13.27
C ALA A 29 -1.61 2.65 -14.12
N ALA A 30 -0.35 2.98 -14.44
CA ALA A 30 -0.04 4.11 -15.32
C ALA A 30 -0.38 3.87 -16.80
N GLY A 31 -0.42 2.60 -17.23
CA GLY A 31 -0.83 2.19 -18.57
C GLY A 31 -2.33 2.38 -18.82
N GLU A 32 -3.14 2.39 -17.76
CA GLU A 32 -4.58 2.72 -17.82
C GLU A 32 -4.86 4.23 -17.92
N LEU A 33 -3.84 5.06 -17.71
CA LEU A 33 -3.93 6.51 -17.80
C LEU A 33 -3.56 7.01 -19.20
N SER A 34 -4.11 8.17 -19.59
CA SER A 34 -3.82 8.79 -20.89
C SER A 34 -2.32 8.91 -21.17
N ALA A 35 -1.94 8.63 -22.42
CA ALA A 35 -0.55 8.72 -22.89
C ALA A 35 0.02 10.16 -22.79
N ASP A 36 -0.83 11.18 -22.90
CA ASP A 36 -0.42 12.59 -22.90
C ASP A 36 -0.07 13.13 -21.50
N LEU A 37 -0.33 12.35 -20.44
CA LEU A 37 -0.03 12.76 -19.07
C LEU A 37 1.47 12.56 -18.78
N SER A 38 2.10 13.57 -18.19
CA SER A 38 3.47 13.46 -17.70
C SER A 38 3.60 12.40 -16.60
N ALA A 39 4.78 11.78 -16.47
CA ALA A 39 5.06 10.78 -15.44
C ALA A 39 4.73 11.30 -14.02
N SER A 40 5.05 12.56 -13.73
CA SER A 40 4.70 13.21 -12.46
C SER A 40 3.19 13.26 -12.21
N ARG A 41 2.38 13.54 -13.24
CA ARG A 41 0.93 13.61 -13.13
C ARG A 41 0.33 12.21 -12.97
N LYS A 42 0.84 11.22 -13.71
CA LYS A 42 0.45 9.81 -13.55
C LYS A 42 0.75 9.30 -12.14
N ALA A 43 1.97 9.55 -11.63
CA ALA A 43 2.35 9.19 -10.27
C ALA A 43 1.44 9.83 -9.22
N GLY A 44 1.11 11.12 -9.37
CA GLY A 44 0.20 11.82 -8.46
C GLY A 44 -1.22 11.24 -8.47
N MET A 45 -1.75 10.90 -9.64
CA MET A 45 -3.07 10.28 -9.77
C MET A 45 -3.12 8.87 -9.16
N ILE A 46 -2.11 8.04 -9.41
CA ILE A 46 -2.01 6.71 -8.81
C ILE A 46 -1.89 6.82 -7.29
N ALA A 47 -1.02 7.69 -6.80
CA ALA A 47 -0.81 7.92 -5.39
C ALA A 47 -2.10 8.35 -4.66
N ALA A 48 -2.86 9.28 -5.22
CA ALA A 48 -4.13 9.74 -4.66
C ALA A 48 -5.13 8.57 -4.56
N ARG A 49 -5.31 7.81 -5.64
CA ARG A 49 -6.23 6.65 -5.63
C ARG A 49 -5.81 5.57 -4.64
N VAL A 50 -4.51 5.29 -4.52
CA VAL A 50 -3.99 4.34 -3.53
C VAL A 50 -4.27 4.82 -2.11
N ALA A 51 -3.99 6.09 -1.80
CA ALA A 51 -4.23 6.66 -0.48
C ALA A 51 -5.72 6.67 -0.10
N GLU A 52 -6.61 7.03 -1.04
CA GLU A 52 -8.06 6.99 -0.86
C GLU A 52 -8.55 5.56 -0.56
N ALA A 53 -8.07 4.57 -1.33
CA ALA A 53 -8.44 3.17 -1.14
C ALA A 53 -8.05 2.65 0.25
N VAL A 54 -6.85 3.00 0.72
CA VAL A 54 -6.37 2.62 2.06
C VAL A 54 -7.17 3.28 3.17
N ILE A 55 -7.47 4.57 3.06
CA ILE A 55 -8.29 5.27 4.07
C ILE A 55 -9.69 4.64 4.14
N ALA A 56 -10.30 4.37 2.98
CA ALA A 56 -11.60 3.74 2.91
C ALA A 56 -11.60 2.31 3.48
N ASP A 57 -10.52 1.55 3.30
CA ASP A 57 -10.37 0.21 3.86
C ASP A 57 -10.20 0.24 5.39
N VAL A 58 -9.33 1.13 5.91
CA VAL A 58 -9.12 1.29 7.36
C VAL A 58 -10.40 1.74 8.06
N ASP A 59 -11.19 2.63 7.46
CA ASP A 59 -12.46 3.08 8.04
C ASP A 59 -13.57 2.01 7.97
N ARG A 60 -13.42 0.97 7.13
CA ARG A 60 -14.37 -0.13 6.96
C ARG A 60 -13.97 -1.42 7.67
N SER A 61 -12.75 -1.53 8.17
CA SER A 61 -12.19 -2.78 8.71
C SER A 61 -12.78 -3.17 10.07
N ASP A 62 -14.01 -3.66 10.06
CA ASP A 62 -14.38 -4.83 10.84
C ASP A 62 -13.77 -6.07 10.16
N VAL A 63 -13.15 -6.93 10.95
CA VAL A 63 -12.28 -8.09 10.62
C VAL A 63 -12.78 -9.02 9.48
N THR A 64 -14.05 -8.92 9.09
CA THR A 64 -14.72 -9.67 8.02
C THR A 64 -14.39 -9.26 6.58
N HIS A 65 -13.75 -8.11 6.33
CA HIS A 65 -13.67 -7.54 4.97
C HIS A 65 -12.51 -8.06 4.09
N ILE A 66 -11.44 -8.59 4.69
CA ILE A 66 -10.21 -9.04 4.01
C ILE A 66 -10.52 -10.06 2.89
N GLY A 67 -11.50 -10.95 3.09
CA GLY A 67 -11.89 -11.97 2.11
C GLY A 67 -12.67 -11.47 0.89
N THR A 68 -13.40 -10.36 1.02
CA THR A 68 -14.16 -9.73 -0.08
C THR A 68 -13.25 -8.82 -0.91
N MET A 69 -12.37 -8.10 -0.22
CA MET A 69 -11.32 -7.32 -0.84
C MET A 69 -10.40 -8.19 -1.70
N LEU A 70 -9.90 -9.32 -1.20
CA LEU A 70 -9.04 -10.23 -1.97
C LEU A 70 -9.67 -10.76 -3.28
N LYS A 71 -11.00 -10.82 -3.37
CA LYS A 71 -11.72 -11.26 -4.60
C LYS A 71 -11.95 -10.13 -5.60
N ALA A 72 -12.13 -8.89 -5.13
CA ALA A 72 -12.27 -7.70 -5.99
C ALA A 72 -10.91 -7.19 -6.50
N LEU A 73 -9.84 -7.41 -5.72
CA LEU A 73 -8.47 -6.94 -5.95
C LEU A 73 -7.72 -7.60 -7.10
N VAL A 74 -8.14 -8.78 -7.54
CA VAL A 74 -7.34 -9.58 -8.49
C VAL A 74 -7.16 -8.88 -9.84
N ASN A 75 -8.01 -7.90 -10.17
CA ASN A 75 -8.00 -7.22 -11.47
C ASN A 75 -7.65 -5.72 -11.44
N ASP A 76 -7.59 -5.06 -10.29
CA ASP A 76 -7.28 -3.62 -10.21
C ASP A 76 -5.86 -3.39 -9.64
N PRO A 77 -4.92 -2.88 -10.46
CA PRO A 77 -3.55 -2.63 -10.01
C PRO A 77 -3.46 -1.58 -8.90
N VAL A 78 -4.36 -0.59 -8.85
CA VAL A 78 -4.41 0.42 -7.78
C VAL A 78 -4.79 -0.23 -6.46
N ALA A 79 -5.80 -1.08 -6.50
CA ALA A 79 -6.26 -1.78 -5.30
C ALA A 79 -5.14 -2.72 -4.80
N GLN A 80 -4.44 -3.43 -5.69
CA GLN A 80 -3.30 -4.27 -5.29
C GLN A 80 -2.19 -3.46 -4.62
N LEU A 81 -1.85 -2.28 -5.16
CA LEU A 81 -0.89 -1.36 -4.52
C LEU A 81 -1.37 -0.89 -3.13
N ALA A 82 -2.67 -0.69 -2.93
CA ALA A 82 -3.21 -0.25 -1.64
C ALA A 82 -3.03 -1.28 -0.52
N ILE A 83 -3.15 -2.57 -0.83
CA ILE A 83 -3.00 -3.66 0.14
C ILE A 83 -1.61 -4.32 0.15
N ASP A 84 -0.69 -3.89 -0.72
CA ASP A 84 0.62 -4.51 -0.83
C ASP A 84 1.45 -4.24 0.45
N PRO A 85 1.83 -5.28 1.21
CA PRO A 85 2.60 -5.11 2.43
C PRO A 85 4.01 -4.52 2.19
N ALA A 86 4.56 -4.62 0.98
CA ALA A 86 5.85 -4.02 0.64
C ALA A 86 5.78 -2.49 0.45
N ILE A 87 4.58 -1.95 0.23
CA ILE A 87 4.34 -0.51 0.12
C ILE A 87 4.04 0.06 1.50
N ALA A 88 3.37 -0.72 2.35
CA ALA A 88 3.08 -0.42 3.75
C ALA A 88 2.28 0.88 3.96
N THR A 89 1.42 1.25 3.00
CA THR A 89 0.63 2.49 3.06
C THR A 89 -0.34 2.52 4.25
N ALA A 90 -0.93 1.37 4.60
CA ALA A 90 -1.80 1.25 5.78
C ALA A 90 -1.01 1.47 7.09
N GLU A 91 0.23 0.99 7.17
CA GLU A 91 1.12 1.22 8.31
C GLU A 91 1.48 2.70 8.43
N LEU A 92 1.76 3.38 7.30
CA LEU A 92 2.00 4.83 7.28
C LEU A 92 0.79 5.62 7.82
N LEU A 93 -0.44 5.22 7.45
CA LEU A 93 -1.66 5.83 7.98
C LEU A 93 -1.82 5.57 9.48
N ALA A 94 -1.52 4.37 9.94
CA ALA A 94 -1.59 4.02 11.37
C ALA A 94 -0.60 4.84 12.21
N VAL A 95 0.64 5.01 11.72
CA VAL A 95 1.66 5.87 12.35
C VAL A 95 1.18 7.32 12.39
N PHE A 96 0.67 7.85 11.26
CA PHE A 96 0.11 9.20 11.22
C PHE A 96 -0.99 9.40 12.26
N ARG A 97 -1.97 8.50 12.33
CA ARG A 97 -3.07 8.57 13.30
C ARG A 97 -2.56 8.51 14.74
N HIS A 98 -1.60 7.62 15.01
CA HIS A 98 -0.96 7.52 16.32
C HIS A 98 -0.27 8.82 16.72
N ASP A 99 0.54 9.42 15.85
CA ASP A 99 1.28 10.64 16.15
C ASP A 99 0.35 11.83 16.41
N ARG A 100 -0.77 11.92 15.66
CA ARG A 100 -1.80 12.94 15.89
C ARG A 100 -2.50 12.75 17.24
N MET A 101 -2.83 11.51 17.61
CA MET A 101 -3.40 11.21 18.93
C MET A 101 -2.43 11.53 20.06
N ALA A 102 -1.14 11.19 19.89
CA ALA A 102 -0.09 11.50 20.86
C ALA A 102 0.09 13.00 21.04
N ALA A 103 0.13 13.77 19.94
CA ALA A 103 0.21 15.24 19.97
C ALA A 103 -0.98 15.90 20.67
N ARG A 104 -2.14 15.23 20.69
CA ARG A 104 -3.37 15.67 21.38
C ARG A 104 -3.48 15.15 22.82
N GLY A 105 -2.45 14.49 23.34
CA GLY A 105 -2.48 13.90 24.68
C GLY A 105 -3.54 12.80 24.82
N TRP A 106 -3.77 12.04 23.75
CA TRP A 106 -4.75 10.95 23.68
C TRP A 106 -6.21 11.35 23.86
N ARG A 107 -6.50 12.65 23.77
CA ARG A 107 -7.87 13.15 23.76
C ARG A 107 -8.58 12.73 22.47
N TYR A 108 -9.84 12.33 22.61
CA TYR A 108 -10.69 12.01 21.46
C TYR A 108 -10.94 13.26 20.59
N PRO A 109 -10.71 13.19 19.27
CA PRO A 109 -10.91 14.33 18.37
C PRO A 109 -12.40 14.59 18.13
N SER A 110 -12.76 15.87 17.94
CA SER A 110 -14.07 16.26 17.45
C SER A 110 -14.25 15.90 15.97
N PRO A 111 -15.48 15.84 15.44
CA PRO A 111 -15.73 15.51 14.04
C PRO A 111 -14.98 16.41 13.04
N THR A 112 -14.87 17.70 13.33
CA THR A 112 -14.10 18.66 12.50
C THR A 112 -12.60 18.36 12.51
N GLU A 113 -12.07 17.94 13.66
CA GLU A 113 -10.66 17.57 13.81
C GLU A 113 -10.35 16.26 13.09
N VAL A 114 -11.25 15.28 13.14
CA VAL A 114 -11.13 14.04 12.36
C VAL A 114 -11.07 14.35 10.86
N SER A 115 -12.00 15.19 10.35
CA SER A 115 -12.01 15.58 8.94
C SER A 115 -10.72 16.28 8.50
N THR A 116 -10.20 17.16 9.35
CA THR A 116 -8.93 17.86 9.12
C THR A 116 -7.76 16.87 9.11
N ASP A 117 -7.70 15.95 10.08
CA ASP A 117 -6.64 14.94 10.20
C ASP A 117 -6.65 13.99 9.00
N LEU A 118 -7.83 13.57 8.53
CA LEU A 118 -7.96 12.72 7.34
C LEU A 118 -7.50 13.44 6.06
N SER A 119 -7.86 14.72 5.92
CA SER A 119 -7.43 15.52 4.77
C SER A 119 -5.90 15.67 4.72
N GLN A 120 -5.28 15.92 5.87
CA GLN A 120 -3.82 16.01 6.00
C GLN A 120 -3.12 14.65 5.81
N ALA A 121 -3.73 13.56 6.29
CA ALA A 121 -3.24 12.20 6.05
C ALA A 121 -3.24 11.89 4.55
N LEU A 122 -4.33 12.20 3.85
CA LEU A 122 -4.47 11.98 2.41
C LEU A 122 -3.41 12.75 1.64
N GLU A 123 -3.19 14.03 1.95
CA GLU A 123 -2.17 14.86 1.30
C GLU A 123 -0.76 14.29 1.55
N SER A 124 -0.44 13.96 2.80
CA SER A 124 0.88 13.44 3.19
C SER A 124 1.20 12.10 2.51
N LEU A 125 0.24 11.18 2.53
CA LEU A 125 0.36 9.88 1.86
C LEU A 125 0.50 10.05 0.34
N THR A 126 -0.31 10.92 -0.26
CA THR A 126 -0.25 11.18 -1.70
C THR A 126 1.10 11.74 -2.12
N LEU A 127 1.66 12.69 -1.36
CA LEU A 127 2.98 13.25 -1.64
C LEU A 127 4.09 12.19 -1.53
N ALA A 128 4.08 11.39 -0.46
CA ALA A 128 5.06 10.33 -0.24
C ALA A 128 5.00 9.27 -1.36
N LEU A 129 3.80 8.79 -1.68
CA LEU A 129 3.58 7.80 -2.72
C LEU A 129 3.89 8.35 -4.11
N ALA A 130 3.52 9.59 -4.43
CA ALA A 130 3.81 10.19 -5.74
C ALA A 130 5.33 10.33 -5.97
N ALA A 131 6.08 10.72 -4.94
CA ALA A 131 7.54 10.78 -5.00
C ALA A 131 8.17 9.38 -5.20
N ARG A 132 7.60 8.35 -4.56
CA ARG A 132 8.01 6.95 -4.72
C ARG A 132 7.69 6.42 -6.13
N TYR A 133 6.44 6.53 -6.56
CA TYR A 133 5.95 6.00 -7.83
C TYR A 133 6.57 6.66 -9.05
N ARG A 134 6.95 7.93 -8.96
CA ARG A 134 7.72 8.61 -10.01
C ARG A 134 9.04 7.90 -10.34
N ARG A 135 9.62 7.13 -9.41
CA ARG A 135 10.85 6.38 -9.66
C ARG A 135 10.64 5.14 -10.54
N TYR A 136 9.39 4.74 -10.76
CA TYR A 136 9.03 3.54 -11.52
C TYR A 136 8.40 3.83 -12.89
N LEU A 137 8.00 5.09 -13.13
CA LEU A 137 7.44 5.61 -14.38
C LEU A 137 8.50 6.33 -15.21
#